data_AF-A0A7G3AAT4-F1
#
_entry.id   AF-A0A7G3AAT4-F1
#
_cell.length_a   1.000
_cell.length_b   1.000
_cell.length_c   1.000
_cell.angle_alpha   90.00
_cell.angle_beta   90.00
_cell.angle_gamma   90.00
#
_symmetry.space_group_name_H-M   'P 1'
#
loop_
_entity.id
_entity.type
_entity.pdbx_description
1 polymer ?
#
loop_
_entity_poly.entity_id
_entity_poly.type
_entity_poly.pdbx_seq_one_letter_code
_entity_poly.pdbx_strand_id
1 'polypeptide(L)'
;MLRYKSPLLNSLITWVMSPLLILGLREQKQIIPVELFSDYLDEKTYPVTDIYVEIQNKAVQFYEVNLQITAQLSGLRFFMFHWPILSATVGISTNLFVILLICLLSWYHWSDTTWIEEAREKYEALKRLNPLAAEATKLHSEVSTTSRGDTHSFIDDEDVSLIEDVGLIDDSEGTSERK
;
A
#
# COMPACT_ATOMS: atom_id res chain seq x y z
N MET A 1 39.21 -9.62 -16.12
CA MET A 1 40.24 -9.87 -17.16
C MET A 1 39.62 -9.77 -18.54
N LEU A 2 40.33 -9.20 -19.52
CA LEU A 2 39.86 -9.13 -20.90
C LEU A 2 39.72 -10.56 -21.47
N ARG A 3 38.55 -10.89 -22.01
CA ARG A 3 38.35 -12.17 -22.70
C ARG A 3 39.13 -12.15 -24.01
N TYR A 4 40.19 -12.94 -24.08
CA TYR A 4 40.98 -13.10 -25.30
C TYR A 4 40.13 -13.71 -26.41
N LYS A 5 40.22 -13.14 -27.61
CA LYS A 5 39.68 -13.70 -28.85
C LYS A 5 40.82 -13.85 -29.83
N SER A 6 40.87 -14.99 -30.52
CA SER A 6 41.88 -15.22 -31.56
C SER A 6 41.68 -14.23 -32.73
N PRO A 7 42.76 -13.86 -33.44
CA PRO A 7 42.65 -12.95 -34.58
C PRO A 7 41.74 -13.52 -35.68
N LEU A 8 41.76 -14.85 -35.89
CA LEU A 8 40.87 -15.54 -36.81
C LEU A 8 39.40 -15.36 -36.43
N LEU A 9 39.06 -15.57 -35.15
CA LEU A 9 37.69 -15.40 -34.66
C LEU A 9 37.24 -13.94 -34.77
N ASN A 10 38.15 -12.99 -34.52
CA ASN A 10 37.86 -11.57 -34.66
C ASN A 10 37.56 -11.20 -36.12
N SER A 11 38.35 -11.70 -37.09
CA SER A 11 38.07 -11.48 -38.50
C SER A 11 36.73 -12.10 -38.91
N LEU A 12 36.47 -13.36 -38.53
CA LEU A 12 35.23 -14.04 -38.88
C LEU A 12 34.00 -13.30 -38.34
N ILE A 13 34.03 -12.87 -37.08
CA ILE A 13 32.89 -12.17 -36.48
C ILE A 13 32.67 -10.78 -37.09
N THR A 14 33.75 -10.10 -37.48
CA THR A 14 33.68 -8.81 -38.19
C THR A 14 33.10 -8.96 -39.58
N TRP A 15 33.44 -10.04 -40.32
CA TRP A 15 32.84 -10.34 -41.62
C TRP A 15 31.35 -10.65 -41.50
N VAL A 16 30.98 -11.55 -40.58
CA VAL A 16 29.58 -11.95 -40.37
C VAL A 16 28.71 -10.78 -39.88
N MET A 17 29.27 -9.93 -39.01
CA MET A 17 28.55 -8.78 -38.44
C MET A 17 28.79 -7.47 -39.19
N SER A 18 29.48 -7.51 -40.35
CA SER A 18 29.82 -6.35 -41.18
C SER A 18 28.63 -5.43 -41.49
N PRO A 19 27.47 -5.93 -41.99
CA PRO A 19 26.36 -5.03 -42.30
C PRO A 19 25.84 -4.32 -41.04
N LEU A 20 25.83 -5.00 -39.90
CA LEU A 20 25.35 -4.45 -38.63
C LEU A 20 26.31 -3.39 -38.05
N LEU A 21 27.62 -3.61 -38.22
CA LEU A 21 28.67 -2.67 -37.79
C LEU A 21 28.67 -1.41 -38.66
N ILE A 22 28.55 -1.56 -39.99
CA ILE A 22 28.54 -0.43 -40.94
C ILE A 22 27.28 0.43 -40.76
N LEU A 23 26.13 -0.19 -40.50
CA LEU A 23 24.88 0.52 -40.20
C LEU A 23 24.88 1.17 -38.80
N GLY A 24 25.93 1.00 -38.00
CA GLY A 24 26.03 1.55 -36.65
C GLY A 24 25.06 0.95 -35.64
N LEU A 25 24.33 -0.11 -36.01
CA LEU A 25 23.38 -0.80 -35.15
C LEU A 25 24.08 -1.57 -34.02
N ARG A 26 25.36 -1.87 -34.19
CA ARG A 26 26.17 -2.53 -33.18
C ARG A 26 27.62 -2.03 -33.25
N GLU A 27 28.23 -1.90 -32.08
CA GLU A 27 29.63 -1.48 -31.94
C GLU A 27 30.49 -2.64 -31.43
N GLN A 28 31.79 -2.62 -31.74
CA GLN A 28 32.75 -3.57 -31.18
C GLN A 28 33.25 -3.10 -29.82
N LYS A 29 32.39 -3.19 -28.79
CA LYS A 29 32.75 -2.89 -27.40
C LYS A 29 32.75 -4.14 -26.53
N GLN A 30 33.65 -4.16 -25.54
CA GLN A 30 33.72 -5.22 -24.53
C GLN A 30 33.60 -4.58 -23.14
N ILE A 31 32.51 -4.90 -22.46
CA ILE A 31 32.25 -4.45 -21.09
C ILE A 31 32.84 -5.49 -20.14
N ILE A 32 33.65 -5.05 -19.18
CA ILE A 32 34.31 -5.92 -18.20
C ILE A 32 33.83 -5.48 -16.80
N PRO A 33 32.86 -6.18 -16.20
CA PRO A 33 32.54 -5.95 -14.80
C PRO A 33 33.72 -6.46 -13.93
N VAL A 34 34.19 -5.61 -13.03
CA VAL A 34 35.21 -5.95 -12.03
C VAL A 34 34.59 -5.69 -10.67
N GLU A 35 34.45 -6.75 -9.88
CA GLU A 35 33.97 -6.65 -8.51
C GLU A 35 35.12 -6.19 -7.61
N LEU A 36 34.95 -5.03 -6.98
CA LEU A 36 35.93 -4.46 -6.05
C LEU A 36 35.74 -5.03 -4.64
N PHE A 37 34.49 -5.08 -4.18
CA PHE A 37 34.08 -5.61 -2.89
C PHE A 37 32.77 -6.37 -3.04
N SER A 38 32.69 -7.55 -2.42
CA SER A 38 31.49 -8.39 -2.44
C SER A 38 30.50 -8.03 -1.34
N ASP A 39 30.98 -7.90 -0.10
CA ASP A 39 30.17 -7.67 1.10
C ASP A 39 30.68 -6.43 1.86
N TYR A 40 30.67 -5.28 1.19
CA TYR A 40 31.03 -4.03 1.84
C TYR A 40 29.96 -3.62 2.86
N LEU A 41 30.34 -3.52 4.12
CA LEU A 41 29.52 -3.01 5.21
C LEU A 41 30.05 -1.64 5.63
N ASP A 42 29.24 -0.62 5.46
CA ASP A 42 29.60 0.74 5.86
C ASP A 42 29.44 0.92 7.38
N GLU A 43 30.46 1.49 8.04
CA GLU A 43 30.39 1.77 9.46
C GLU A 43 29.68 3.11 9.71
N LYS A 44 28.63 3.11 10.53
CA LYS A 44 27.83 4.32 10.81
C LYS A 44 28.64 5.47 11.42
N THR A 45 29.70 5.14 12.15
CA THR A 45 30.55 6.12 12.85
C THR A 45 31.51 6.83 11.90
N TYR A 46 31.95 6.16 10.83
CA TYR A 46 32.92 6.66 9.86
C TYR A 46 32.45 6.30 8.44
N PRO A 47 31.47 7.06 7.90
CA PRO A 47 30.95 6.78 6.57
C PRO A 47 32.01 7.04 5.50
N VAL A 48 32.00 6.22 4.45
CA VAL A 48 32.86 6.46 3.28
C VAL A 48 32.25 7.55 2.40
N THR A 49 32.94 8.69 2.32
CA THR A 49 32.51 9.85 1.53
C THR A 49 33.03 9.78 0.09
N ASP A 50 34.25 9.27 -0.10
CA ASP A 50 34.96 9.34 -1.39
C ASP A 50 35.52 7.98 -1.79
N ILE A 51 35.50 7.71 -3.11
CA ILE A 51 36.03 6.49 -3.70
C ILE A 51 37.12 6.88 -4.71
N TYR A 52 38.37 6.52 -4.42
CA TYR A 52 39.49 6.74 -5.32
C TYR A 52 39.81 5.46 -6.10
N VAL A 53 39.60 5.48 -7.42
CA VAL A 53 39.87 4.35 -8.31
C VAL A 53 41.07 4.69 -9.19
N GLU A 54 42.15 3.92 -9.07
CA GLU A 54 43.35 4.08 -9.89
C GLU A 54 43.57 2.86 -10.79
N ILE A 55 43.91 3.13 -12.05
CA ILE A 55 44.31 2.10 -13.01
C ILE A 55 45.83 2.16 -13.12
N GLN A 56 46.51 1.13 -12.64
CA GLN A 56 47.98 1.08 -12.54
C GLN A 56 48.71 1.09 -13.90
N ASN A 57 48.03 0.70 -14.99
CA ASN A 57 48.66 0.54 -16.29
C ASN A 57 48.25 1.67 -17.26
N LYS A 58 49.25 2.41 -17.76
CA LYS A 58 49.09 3.51 -18.72
C LYS A 58 48.81 3.06 -20.16
N ALA A 59 49.06 1.79 -20.49
CA ALA A 59 48.85 1.25 -21.84
C ALA A 59 47.40 0.82 -22.11
N VAL A 60 46.51 0.92 -21.12
CA VAL A 60 45.11 0.51 -21.24
C VAL A 60 44.27 1.66 -21.79
N GLN A 61 43.43 1.37 -22.78
CA GLN A 61 42.48 2.32 -23.36
C GLN A 61 41.06 1.90 -23.03
N PHE A 62 40.25 2.84 -22.56
CA PHE A 62 38.84 2.66 -22.25
C PHE A 62 38.08 3.91 -22.69
N TYR A 63 36.82 3.71 -23.08
CA TYR A 63 35.94 4.81 -23.46
C TYR A 63 35.22 5.41 -22.25
N GLU A 64 34.77 4.55 -21.35
CA GLU A 64 33.98 4.92 -20.19
C GLU A 64 34.28 3.97 -19.04
N VAL A 65 34.30 4.51 -17.83
CA VAL A 65 34.37 3.75 -16.58
C VAL A 65 33.17 4.15 -15.76
N ASN A 66 32.33 3.18 -15.43
CA ASN A 66 31.16 3.38 -14.59
C ASN A 66 31.34 2.56 -13.30
N LEU A 67 31.19 3.23 -12.16
CA LEU A 67 31.18 2.58 -10.85
C LEU A 67 29.74 2.26 -10.45
N GLN A 68 29.41 0.98 -10.38
CA GLN A 68 28.08 0.52 -10.00
C GLN A 68 28.11 -0.05 -8.58
N ILE A 69 27.40 0.61 -7.66
CA ILE A 69 27.18 0.12 -6.30
C ILE A 69 25.87 -0.65 -6.28
N THR A 70 25.96 -1.98 -6.12
CA THR A 70 24.78 -2.84 -6.04
C THR A 70 24.52 -3.22 -4.59
N ALA A 71 23.33 -2.93 -4.09
CA ALA A 71 22.91 -3.37 -2.77
C ALA A 71 22.48 -4.84 -2.83
N GLN A 72 23.18 -5.72 -2.12
CA GLN A 72 22.72 -7.09 -1.87
C GLN A 72 21.62 -7.04 -0.80
N LEU A 73 20.38 -6.95 -1.25
CA LEU A 73 19.21 -6.94 -0.37
C LEU A 73 18.71 -8.38 -0.23
N SER A 74 18.38 -8.82 0.98
CA SER A 74 17.79 -10.14 1.22
C SER A 74 16.30 -10.03 1.61
N GLY A 75 15.54 -11.10 1.40
CA GLY A 75 14.13 -11.21 1.81
C GLY A 75 13.15 -10.40 0.98
N LEU A 76 12.10 -9.85 1.62
CA LEU A 76 11.04 -9.07 0.95
C LEU A 76 11.60 -7.82 0.24
N ARG A 77 12.63 -7.20 0.82
CA ARG A 77 13.26 -6.01 0.27
C ARG A 77 13.89 -6.27 -1.09
N PHE A 78 14.45 -7.46 -1.31
CA PHE A 78 14.99 -7.88 -2.61
C PHE A 78 13.92 -7.83 -3.71
N PHE A 79 12.76 -8.43 -3.42
CA PHE A 79 11.64 -8.51 -4.36
C PHE A 79 11.09 -7.12 -4.69
N MET A 80 10.96 -6.26 -3.67
CA MET A 80 10.49 -4.88 -3.84
C MET A 80 11.46 -4.03 -4.67
N PHE A 81 12.78 -4.22 -4.53
CA PHE A 81 13.78 -3.43 -5.24
C PHE A 81 13.92 -3.83 -6.72
N HIS A 82 13.89 -5.12 -7.04
CA HIS A 82 14.03 -5.58 -8.42
C HIS A 82 12.74 -5.45 -9.23
N TRP A 83 11.57 -5.63 -8.60
CA TRP A 83 10.27 -5.55 -9.27
C TRP A 83 9.25 -4.74 -8.47
N PRO A 84 9.35 -3.40 -8.48
CA PRO A 84 8.48 -2.54 -7.68
C PRO A 84 7.00 -2.69 -8.07
N ILE A 85 6.70 -2.84 -9.37
CA ILE A 85 5.33 -2.97 -9.87
C ILE A 85 4.70 -4.28 -9.39
N LEU A 86 5.39 -5.41 -9.55
CA LEU A 86 4.89 -6.71 -9.10
C LEU A 86 4.68 -6.74 -7.59
N SER A 87 5.63 -6.22 -6.82
CA SER A 87 5.52 -6.13 -5.38
C SER A 87 4.33 -5.28 -4.93
N ALA A 88 4.09 -4.14 -5.59
CA ALA A 88 2.93 -3.30 -5.32
C ALA A 88 1.63 -4.04 -5.62
N THR A 89 1.53 -4.70 -6.78
CA THR A 89 0.34 -5.47 -7.16
C THR A 89 0.06 -6.61 -6.18
N VAL A 90 1.08 -7.36 -5.74
CA VAL A 90 0.91 -8.44 -4.75
C VAL A 90 0.46 -7.88 -3.39
N GLY A 91 1.04 -6.76 -2.94
CA GLY A 91 0.64 -6.13 -1.68
C GLY A 91 -0.81 -5.63 -1.72
N ILE A 92 -1.18 -4.90 -2.78
CA ILE A 92 -2.53 -4.36 -2.98
C ILE A 92 -3.54 -5.48 -3.14
N SER A 93 -3.24 -6.50 -3.96
CA SER A 93 -4.13 -7.65 -4.16
C SER A 93 -4.32 -8.47 -2.89
N THR A 94 -3.27 -8.67 -2.08
CA THR A 94 -3.40 -9.39 -0.80
C THR A 94 -4.25 -8.60 0.19
N ASN A 95 -4.04 -7.29 0.30
CA ASN A 95 -4.86 -6.43 1.15
C ASN A 95 -6.33 -6.42 0.71
N LEU A 96 -6.57 -6.22 -0.58
CA LEU A 96 -7.90 -6.26 -1.17
C LEU A 96 -8.55 -7.63 -1.01
N PHE A 97 -7.80 -8.72 -1.18
CA PHE A 97 -8.28 -10.08 -0.99
C PHE A 97 -8.71 -10.34 0.46
N VAL A 98 -7.95 -9.86 1.45
CA VAL A 98 -8.33 -10.00 2.86
C VAL A 98 -9.60 -9.22 3.16
N ILE A 99 -9.71 -7.98 2.68
CA ILE A 99 -10.93 -7.17 2.86
C ILE A 99 -12.12 -7.84 2.18
N LEU A 100 -11.95 -8.29 0.93
CA LEU A 100 -12.97 -9.02 0.17
C LEU A 100 -13.39 -10.29 0.92
N LEU A 101 -12.43 -11.04 1.46
CA LEU A 101 -12.69 -12.25 2.22
C LEU A 101 -13.49 -11.95 3.49
N ILE A 102 -13.14 -10.90 4.25
CA ILE A 102 -13.91 -10.47 5.42
C ILE A 102 -15.32 -10.02 5.03
N CYS A 103 -15.48 -9.27 3.94
CA CYS A 103 -16.79 -8.88 3.43
C CYS A 103 -17.63 -10.08 2.99
N LEU A 104 -17.02 -11.06 2.32
CA LEU A 104 -17.68 -12.30 1.93
C LEU A 104 -18.07 -13.15 3.14
N LEU A 105 -17.20 -13.26 4.15
CA LEU A 105 -17.51 -13.94 5.40
C LEU A 105 -18.63 -13.21 6.14
N SER A 106 -18.60 -11.88 6.20
CA SER A 106 -19.66 -11.07 6.80
C SER A 106 -20.99 -11.27 6.08
N TRP A 107 -20.98 -11.27 4.75
CA TRP A 107 -22.17 -11.56 3.94
C TRP A 107 -22.69 -12.98 4.14
N TYR A 108 -21.80 -13.98 4.15
CA TYR A 108 -22.16 -15.36 4.39
C TYR A 108 -22.70 -15.57 5.80
N HIS A 109 -22.07 -14.95 6.80
CA HIS A 109 -22.48 -14.97 8.20
C HIS A 109 -23.81 -14.27 8.45
N TRP A 110 -24.09 -13.19 7.72
CA TRP A 110 -25.40 -12.54 7.71
C TRP A 110 -26.46 -13.40 7.04
N SER A 111 -26.12 -14.09 5.94
CA SER A 111 -27.06 -15.03 5.29
C SER A 111 -27.36 -16.26 6.15
N ASP A 112 -26.44 -16.63 7.04
CA ASP A 112 -26.60 -17.72 7.99
C ASP A 112 -27.17 -17.18 9.31
N THR A 113 -28.29 -16.46 9.29
CA THR A 113 -28.94 -15.89 10.51
C THR A 113 -29.32 -16.92 11.59
N THR A 114 -29.09 -18.22 11.37
CA THR A 114 -29.39 -19.31 12.30
C THR A 114 -28.57 -19.23 13.60
N TRP A 115 -27.28 -18.84 13.53
CA TRP A 115 -26.43 -18.73 14.73
C TRP A 115 -26.77 -17.52 15.61
N ILE A 116 -27.36 -16.45 15.04
CA ILE A 116 -27.81 -15.26 15.79
C ILE A 116 -29.00 -15.63 16.68
N GLU A 117 -29.92 -16.44 16.18
CA GLU A 117 -31.08 -16.90 16.95
C GLU A 117 -30.65 -17.83 18.09
N GLU A 118 -29.75 -18.79 17.83
CA GLU A 118 -29.18 -19.65 18.89
C GLU A 118 -28.39 -18.86 19.94
N ALA A 119 -27.64 -17.84 19.52
CA ALA A 119 -26.90 -16.97 20.43
C ALA A 119 -27.84 -16.12 21.29
N ARG A 120 -28.92 -15.60 20.70
CA ARG A 120 -29.95 -14.84 21.40
C ARG A 120 -30.70 -15.70 22.40
N GLU A 121 -31.04 -16.93 22.04
CA GLU A 121 -31.71 -17.88 22.93
C GLU A 121 -30.82 -18.27 24.11
N LYS A 122 -29.53 -18.55 23.88
CA LYS A 122 -28.56 -18.82 24.95
C LYS A 122 -28.39 -17.61 25.88
N TYR A 123 -28.36 -16.40 25.33
CA TYR A 123 -28.27 -15.17 26.13
C TYR A 123 -29.51 -14.93 26.99
N GLU A 124 -30.71 -15.14 26.44
CA GLU A 124 -31.97 -15.02 27.18
C GLU A 124 -32.14 -16.13 28.22
N ALA A 125 -31.72 -17.36 27.92
CA ALA A 125 -31.72 -18.47 28.88
C ALA A 125 -30.81 -18.16 30.09
N LEU A 126 -29.62 -17.62 29.85
CA LEU A 126 -28.71 -17.18 30.93
C LEU A 126 -29.29 -16.02 31.75
N LYS A 127 -29.99 -15.08 31.09
CA LYS A 127 -30.69 -13.97 31.76
C LYS A 127 -31.85 -14.45 32.65
N ARG A 128 -32.58 -15.49 32.22
CA ARG A 128 -33.67 -16.10 33.00
C ARG A 128 -33.17 -16.94 34.18
N LEU A 129 -32.01 -17.59 34.03
CA LEU A 129 -31.39 -18.39 35.08
C LEU A 129 -30.71 -17.55 36.17
N ASN A 130 -30.44 -16.26 35.91
CA ASN A 130 -29.81 -15.36 36.87
C ASN A 130 -30.73 -14.20 37.27
N PRO A 131 -31.65 -14.40 38.23
CA PRO A 131 -32.52 -13.32 38.73
C PRO A 131 -31.76 -12.18 39.42
N LEU A 132 -30.48 -12.36 39.79
CA LEU A 132 -29.67 -11.32 40.43
C LEU A 132 -29.17 -10.24 39.46
N ALA A 133 -29.10 -10.51 38.16
CA ALA A 133 -28.67 -9.52 37.18
C ALA A 133 -29.76 -8.46 36.92
N ALA A 134 -31.05 -8.84 37.01
CA ALA A 134 -32.17 -7.91 36.87
C ALA A 134 -32.27 -6.92 38.04
N GLU A 135 -31.82 -7.34 39.23
CA GLU A 135 -31.76 -6.49 40.42
C GLU A 135 -30.56 -5.52 40.35
N ALA A 136 -29.41 -5.95 39.84
CA ALA A 136 -28.23 -5.11 39.63
C ALA A 136 -28.45 -4.01 38.56
N THR A 137 -29.22 -4.29 37.50
CA THR A 137 -29.56 -3.27 36.49
C THR A 137 -30.53 -2.22 37.04
N LYS A 138 -31.48 -2.60 37.92
CA LYS A 138 -32.36 -1.64 38.61
C LYS A 138 -31.60 -0.75 39.60
N LEU A 139 -30.61 -1.32 40.31
CA LEU A 139 -29.75 -0.56 41.23
C LEU A 139 -28.88 0.47 40.51
N HIS A 140 -28.44 0.19 39.28
CA HIS A 140 -27.63 1.14 38.49
C HIS A 140 -28.46 2.27 37.87
N SER A 141 -29.75 2.06 37.58
CA SER A 141 -30.64 3.14 37.12
C SER A 141 -31.08 4.10 38.22
N GLU A 142 -31.06 3.68 39.49
CA GLU A 142 -31.52 4.50 40.63
C GLU A 142 -30.40 5.40 41.21
N VAL A 143 -29.13 5.02 41.03
CA VAL A 143 -27.96 5.79 41.50
C VAL A 143 -27.69 7.04 40.65
N SER A 144 -28.22 7.11 39.42
CA SER A 144 -28.05 8.28 38.55
C SER A 144 -29.04 9.43 38.80
N THR A 145 -30.03 9.28 39.68
CA THR A 145 -31.08 10.29 39.91
C THR A 145 -31.07 10.97 41.28
N THR A 146 -30.02 10.81 42.09
CA THR A 146 -29.87 11.56 43.36
C THR A 146 -28.62 12.45 43.34
N SER A 147 -28.73 13.56 42.61
CA SER A 147 -28.02 14.80 42.94
C SER A 147 -28.76 16.02 42.39
N ARG A 148 -29.83 16.38 43.13
CA ARG A 148 -30.15 17.75 43.55
C ARG A 148 -30.29 18.85 42.47
N GLY A 149 -31.55 19.13 42.12
CA GLY A 149 -32.13 20.49 42.19
C GLY A 149 -32.31 21.28 40.88
N ASP A 150 -33.45 21.05 40.22
CA ASP A 150 -34.41 21.99 39.59
C ASP A 150 -33.85 23.23 38.86
N THR A 151 -34.12 23.42 37.55
CA THR A 151 -35.35 24.08 37.05
C THR A 151 -35.54 23.80 35.53
N HIS A 152 -36.73 23.30 35.14
CA HIS A 152 -37.49 23.39 33.86
C HIS A 152 -36.75 23.33 32.50
N SER A 153 -37.21 22.64 31.44
CA SER A 153 -38.47 21.95 31.13
C SER A 153 -38.33 21.19 29.80
N PHE A 154 -38.89 19.98 29.75
CA PHE A 154 -39.60 19.27 28.66
C PHE A 154 -39.92 20.13 27.42
N ILE A 155 -39.78 19.65 26.17
CA ILE A 155 -40.57 18.61 25.44
C ILE A 155 -39.69 18.18 24.23
N ASP A 156 -39.39 16.90 23.95
CA ASP A 156 -40.21 15.84 23.30
C ASP A 156 -40.67 16.14 21.85
N ASP A 157 -41.04 15.06 21.16
CA ASP A 157 -41.65 14.95 19.82
C ASP A 157 -40.66 14.60 18.70
N GLU A 158 -40.55 13.32 18.34
CA GLU A 158 -41.44 12.58 17.42
C GLU A 158 -41.20 12.89 15.94
N ASP A 159 -40.96 11.81 15.20
CA ASP A 159 -41.34 11.59 13.82
C ASP A 159 -40.99 12.66 12.77
N VAL A 160 -39.81 12.51 12.16
CA VAL A 160 -39.53 13.10 10.84
C VAL A 160 -39.35 11.99 9.81
N SER A 161 -40.49 11.47 9.36
CA SER A 161 -40.63 10.91 8.02
C SER A 161 -41.99 11.32 7.48
N LEU A 162 -42.03 12.26 6.53
CA LEU A 162 -42.80 12.19 5.28
C LEU A 162 -43.03 13.57 4.63
N ILE A 163 -42.80 13.58 3.32
CA ILE A 163 -43.40 14.44 2.29
C ILE A 163 -42.64 15.73 1.95
N GLU A 164 -41.70 15.50 1.03
CA GLU A 164 -41.42 16.34 -0.13
C GLU A 164 -42.68 16.40 -1.04
N ASP A 165 -43.27 17.59 -1.20
CA ASP A 165 -44.17 17.99 -2.30
C ASP A 165 -44.05 19.52 -2.40
N VAL A 166 -43.37 20.06 -3.41
CA VAL A 166 -43.94 20.46 -4.71
C VAL A 166 -45.12 21.42 -4.57
N GLY A 167 -44.90 22.67 -5.00
CA GLY A 167 -45.88 23.36 -5.85
C GLY A 167 -46.48 24.66 -5.34
N LEU A 168 -45.91 25.77 -5.84
CA LEU A 168 -46.57 26.94 -6.45
C LEU A 168 -47.54 27.82 -5.64
N ILE A 169 -47.29 29.14 -5.74
CA ILE A 169 -48.19 30.27 -6.14
C ILE A 169 -47.36 31.56 -5.87
N ASP A 170 -46.80 32.22 -6.90
CA ASP A 170 -47.35 33.38 -7.67
C ASP A 170 -47.94 34.49 -6.76
N ASP A 171 -47.66 35.79 -6.88
CA ASP A 171 -47.53 36.61 -8.08
C ASP A 171 -47.01 38.03 -7.72
N SER A 172 -46.27 38.67 -8.65
CA SER A 172 -46.23 40.12 -8.97
C SER A 172 -45.76 41.12 -7.88
N GLU A 173 -45.11 42.27 -8.12
CA GLU A 173 -44.77 43.11 -9.28
C GLU A 173 -43.79 44.19 -8.76
N GLY A 174 -42.89 44.75 -9.59
CA GLY A 174 -42.17 45.98 -9.20
C GLY A 174 -40.81 46.26 -9.86
N THR A 175 -40.83 46.56 -11.16
CA THR A 175 -39.96 47.51 -11.90
C THR A 175 -38.96 48.36 -11.09
N SER A 176 -37.69 48.41 -11.52
CA SER A 176 -36.99 49.66 -11.95
C SER A 176 -35.46 49.52 -11.94
N GLU A 177 -34.87 49.46 -13.13
CA GLU A 177 -33.79 50.35 -13.61
C GLU A 177 -32.72 50.89 -12.62
N ARG A 178 -31.45 50.55 -12.88
CA ARG A 178 -30.33 51.45 -13.29
C ARG A 178 -28.96 51.14 -12.65
N LYS A 179 -27.98 51.05 -13.57
CA LYS A 179 -26.55 51.40 -13.49
C LYS A 179 -25.60 50.52 -12.67
#